data_AF-A0A6B3IBL4-F1
#
_entry.id   AF-A0A6B3IBL4-F1
#
_cell.length_a   1.000
_cell.length_b   1.000
_cell.length_c   1.000
_cell.angle_alpha   90.00
_cell.angle_beta   90.00
_cell.angle_gamma   90.00
#
_symmetry.space_group_name_H-M   'P 1'
#
loop_
_entity.id
_entity.type
_entity.pdbx_description
1 polymer ?
#
loop_
_entity_poly.entity_id
_entity_poly.type
_entity_poly.pdbx_seq_one_letter_code
_entity_poly.pdbx_strand_id
1 'polypeptide(L)'
;LGLWGLLPGVAIAGLGQGLQLPVLFRIVLSDVPPEKAGVGGGVMTTTQQAALALGVATLGTLFLALVPGLGMRDALVVTLLVQLAAVALTVGLSLRLPRTVA
;
A
#
# COMPACT_ATOMS: atom_id res chain seq x y z
N LEU A 1 -8.88 17.73 14.25
CA LEU A 1 -8.80 17.68 12.77
C LEU A 1 -10.23 17.73 12.23
N GLY A 2 -10.68 18.86 11.70
CA GLY A 2 -11.98 18.94 11.04
C GLY A 2 -11.94 18.28 9.65
N LEU A 3 -13.10 17.96 9.07
CA LEU A 3 -13.22 17.38 7.71
C LEU A 3 -12.38 18.15 6.67
N TRP A 4 -12.38 19.48 6.76
CA TRP A 4 -11.60 20.38 5.89
C TRP A 4 -10.08 20.21 5.99
N GLY A 5 -9.55 19.76 7.12
CA GLY A 5 -8.12 19.49 7.29
C GLY A 5 -7.68 18.13 6.75
N LEU A 6 -8.60 17.16 6.66
CA LEU A 6 -8.32 15.82 6.13
C LEU A 6 -8.54 15.74 4.63
N LEU A 7 -9.43 16.57 4.09
CA LEU A 7 -9.76 16.64 2.66
C LEU A 7 -8.53 16.65 1.73
N PRO A 8 -7.52 17.52 1.91
CA PRO A 8 -6.36 17.54 1.01
C PRO A 8 -5.56 16.24 1.07
N GLY A 9 -5.37 15.67 2.26
CA GLY A 9 -4.65 14.40 2.43
C GLY A 9 -5.38 13.22 1.79
N VAL A 10 -6.69 13.13 2.02
CA VAL A 10 -7.54 12.09 1.42
C VAL A 10 -7.63 12.26 -0.10
N ALA A 11 -7.70 13.49 -0.61
CA ALA A 11 -7.70 13.76 -2.04
C ALA A 11 -6.39 13.29 -2.70
N ILE A 12 -5.23 13.60 -2.11
CA ILE A 12 -3.93 13.14 -2.63
C ILE A 12 -3.84 11.62 -2.59
N ALA A 13 -4.26 10.99 -1.49
CA ALA A 13 -4.26 9.53 -1.36
C ALA A 13 -5.19 8.88 -2.40
N GLY A 14 -6.38 9.44 -2.61
CA GLY A 14 -7.34 8.96 -3.60
C GLY A 14 -6.84 9.10 -5.04
N LEU A 15 -6.20 10.23 -5.36
CA LEU A 15 -5.56 10.43 -6.67
C LEU A 15 -4.44 9.42 -6.92
N GLY A 16 -3.57 9.20 -5.93
CA GLY A 16 -2.51 8.18 -6.00
C GLY A 16 -3.07 6.78 -6.24
N GLN A 17 -4.10 6.38 -5.47
CA GLN A 17 -4.78 5.10 -5.64
C GLN A 17 -5.42 4.95 -7.02
N GLY A 18 -6.07 6.00 -7.55
CA GLY A 18 -6.71 5.99 -8.86
C GLY A 18 -5.73 5.82 -10.02
N LEU A 19 -4.49 6.31 -9.88
CA LEU A 19 -3.42 6.12 -10.87
C LEU A 19 -2.75 4.75 -10.73
N GLN A 20 -2.64 4.23 -9.50
CA GLN A 20 -1.90 3.00 -9.22
C GLN A 20 -2.65 1.74 -9.66
N LEU A 21 -3.96 1.67 -9.42
CA LEU A 21 -4.77 0.48 -9.74
C LEU A 21 -4.70 0.10 -11.24
N PRO A 22 -4.94 1.02 -12.19
CA PRO A 22 -4.91 0.70 -13.62
C PRO A 22 -3.53 0.26 -14.10
N VAL A 23 -2.46 0.85 -13.56
CA VAL A 23 -1.08 0.52 -13.93
C VAL A 23 -0.73 -0.89 -13.46
N LEU A 24 -1.01 -1.21 -12.20
CA LEU A 24 -0.73 -2.55 -11.66
C LEU A 24 -1.52 -3.64 -12.39
N PHE A 25 -2.81 -3.41 -12.66
CA PHE A 25 -3.63 -4.37 -13.41
C PHE A 25 -3.12 -4.58 -14.82
N ARG A 26 -2.71 -3.51 -15.52
CA ARG A 26 -2.13 -3.63 -16.87
C ARG A 26 -0.83 -4.41 -16.90
N ILE A 27 0.06 -4.17 -15.94
CA ILE A 27 1.36 -4.87 -15.84
C ILE A 27 1.14 -6.35 -15.52
N VAL A 28 0.26 -6.68 -14.57
CA VAL A 28 0.03 -8.09 -14.22
C VAL A 28 -0.67 -8.84 -15.36
N LEU A 29 -1.62 -8.19 -16.05
CA LEU A 29 -2.33 -8.82 -17.16
C LEU A 29 -1.52 -8.84 -18.47
N SER A 30 -0.48 -8.02 -18.66
CA SER A 30 0.37 -8.11 -19.85
C SER A 30 1.13 -9.43 -19.92
N ASP A 31 1.41 -10.04 -18.77
CA ASP A 31 2.20 -11.25 -18.65
C ASP A 31 1.33 -12.52 -18.59
N VAL A 32 0.00 -12.37 -18.62
CA VAL A 32 -0.98 -13.46 -18.51
C VAL A 32 -1.67 -13.69 -19.86
N PRO A 33 -1.68 -14.94 -20.39
CA PRO A 33 -2.42 -15.26 -21.61
C PRO A 33 -3.89 -14.84 -21.52
N PRO A 34 -4.50 -14.30 -22.60
CA PRO A 34 -5.87 -13.78 -22.57
C PRO A 34 -6.91 -14.76 -22.03
N GLU A 35 -6.70 -16.06 -22.28
CA GLU A 35 -7.59 -17.14 -21.85
C GLU A 35 -7.57 -17.34 -20.32
N LYS A 36 -6.52 -16.86 -19.64
CA LYS A 36 -6.34 -16.95 -18.19
C LYS A 36 -6.45 -15.61 -17.47
N ALA A 37 -6.78 -14.52 -18.19
CA ALA A 37 -6.88 -13.18 -17.62
C ALA A 37 -7.84 -13.11 -16.42
N GLY A 38 -8.94 -13.86 -16.44
CA GLY A 38 -9.89 -13.95 -15.32
C GLY A 38 -9.28 -14.59 -14.06
N VAL A 39 -8.47 -15.64 -14.22
CA VAL A 39 -7.75 -16.30 -13.11
C VAL A 39 -6.64 -15.39 -12.59
N GLY A 40 -5.88 -14.73 -13.47
CA GLY A 40 -4.83 -13.77 -13.10
C GLY A 40 -5.37 -12.58 -12.30
N GLY A 41 -6.47 -11.97 -12.78
CA GLY A 41 -7.15 -10.87 -12.06
C GLY A 41 -7.73 -11.30 -10.71
N GLY A 42 -8.26 -12.53 -10.62
CA GLY A 42 -8.73 -13.11 -9.37
C GLY A 42 -7.61 -13.25 -8.33
N VAL A 43 -6.49 -13.86 -8.69
CA VAL A 43 -5.31 -14.03 -7.82
C VAL A 43 -4.72 -12.68 -7.39
N MET A 44 -4.65 -11.71 -8.31
CA MET A 44 -4.16 -10.37 -7.99
C MET A 44 -5.06 -9.68 -6.95
N THR A 45 -6.38 -9.81 -7.09
CA THR A 45 -7.34 -9.19 -6.18
C THR A 45 -7.27 -9.84 -4.79
N THR A 46 -7.21 -11.17 -4.70
CA THR A 46 -7.10 -11.87 -3.41
C THR A 46 -5.78 -11.54 -2.72
N THR A 47 -4.69 -11.49 -3.47
CA THR A 47 -3.37 -11.11 -2.94
C THR A 47 -3.38 -9.67 -2.42
N GLN A 48 -3.99 -8.74 -3.15
CA GLN A 48 -4.14 -7.35 -2.69
C GLN A 48 -4.96 -7.27 -1.40
N GLN A 49 -6.11 -7.94 -1.33
CA GLN A 49 -6.94 -7.92 -0.13
C GLN A 49 -6.22 -8.54 1.07
N ALA A 50 -5.49 -9.64 0.86
CA ALA A 50 -4.66 -10.24 1.91
C ALA A 50 -3.56 -9.29 2.37
N ALA A 51 -2.83 -8.66 1.44
CA ALA A 51 -1.78 -7.69 1.76
C ALA A 51 -2.32 -6.46 2.51
N LEU A 52 -3.48 -5.94 2.11
CA LEU A 52 -4.16 -4.84 2.80
C LEU A 52 -4.54 -5.24 4.23
N ALA A 53 -5.16 -6.41 4.40
CA ALA A 53 -5.53 -6.92 5.72
C ALA A 53 -4.31 -7.10 6.63
N LEU A 54 -3.23 -7.71 6.10
CA LEU A 54 -1.97 -7.89 6.83
C LEU A 54 -1.32 -6.56 7.20
N GLY A 55 -1.30 -5.60 6.27
CA GLY A 55 -0.74 -4.27 6.51
C GLY A 55 -1.49 -3.51 7.61
N VAL A 56 -2.83 -3.49 7.53
CA VAL A 56 -3.69 -2.86 8.55
C VAL A 56 -3.50 -3.53 9.91
N ALA A 57 -3.51 -4.87 9.97
CA ALA A 57 -3.31 -5.59 11.21
C ALA A 57 -1.94 -5.34 11.83
N THR A 58 -0.88 -5.34 11.02
CA THR A 58 0.50 -5.16 11.49
C THR A 58 0.72 -3.75 12.02
N LEU A 59 0.36 -2.72 11.25
CA LEU A 59 0.56 -1.31 11.66
C LEU A 59 -0.38 -0.91 12.81
N GLY A 60 -1.63 -1.40 12.79
CA GLY A 60 -2.57 -1.18 13.88
C GLY A 60 -2.08 -1.80 15.19
N THR A 61 -1.55 -3.02 15.13
CA THR A 61 -0.96 -3.70 16.29
C THR A 61 0.28 -2.96 16.79
N LEU A 62 1.17 -2.52 15.89
CA LEU A 62 2.34 -1.73 16.24
C LEU A 62 1.93 -0.44 16.96
N PHE A 63 0.95 0.28 16.42
CA PHE A 63 0.42 1.49 17.04
C PHE A 63 -0.10 1.20 18.45
N LEU A 64 -1.02 0.24 18.59
CA LEU A 64 -1.63 -0.15 19.86
C LEU A 64 -0.59 -0.61 20.89
N ALA A 65 0.47 -1.29 20.45
CA ALA A 65 1.56 -1.75 21.31
C ALA A 65 2.43 -0.58 21.82
N LEU A 66 2.56 0.50 21.06
CA LEU A 66 3.36 1.68 21.42
C LEU A 66 2.61 2.69 22.28
N VAL A 67 1.27 2.73 22.22
CA VAL A 67 0.45 3.69 22.98
C VAL A 67 0.75 3.68 24.49
N PRO A 68 0.85 2.53 25.19
CA PRO A 68 1.08 2.52 26.64
C PRO A 68 2.44 3.09 27.07
N GLY A 69 3.46 3.01 26.21
CA GLY A 69 4.82 3.45 26.54
C GLY A 69 5.16 4.87 26.10
N LEU A 70 4.68 5.28 24.92
CA LEU A 70 5.04 6.55 24.29
C LEU A 70 3.89 7.58 24.31
N GLY A 71 2.66 7.15 24.61
CA GLY A 71 1.46 7.95 24.45
C GLY A 71 0.98 8.02 22.99
N MET A 72 -0.27 8.46 22.82
CA MET A 72 -1.00 8.39 21.54
C MET A 72 -0.29 9.15 20.40
N ARG A 73 0.23 10.35 20.69
CA ARG A 73 0.86 11.22 19.67
C ARG A 73 2.14 10.62 19.12
N ASP A 74 3.03 10.17 20.01
CA ASP A 74 4.34 9.67 19.61
C ASP A 74 4.22 8.26 19.02
N ALA A 75 3.32 7.42 19.54
CA ALA A 75 2.98 6.14 18.91
C ALA A 75 2.48 6.33 17.46
N LEU A 76 1.66 7.35 17.19
CA LEU A 76 1.17 7.66 15.85
C LEU A 76 2.30 8.12 14.93
N VAL A 77 3.17 9.00 15.42
CA VAL A 77 4.34 9.49 14.64
C VAL A 77 5.28 8.34 14.30
N VAL A 78 5.62 7.48 15.28
CA VAL A 78 6.50 6.32 15.05
C VAL A 78 5.86 5.36 14.05
N THR A 79 4.56 5.06 14.17
CA THR A 79 3.86 4.18 13.23
C THR A 79 3.85 4.76 11.81
N LEU A 80 3.64 6.07 11.66
CA LEU A 80 3.71 6.76 10.36
C LEU A 80 5.12 6.75 9.77
N LEU A 81 6.16 6.92 10.59
CA LEU A 81 7.55 6.83 10.14
C LEU A 81 7.91 5.42 9.68
N VAL A 82 7.46 4.39 10.40
CA VAL A 82 7.63 2.99 10.00
C VAL A 82 6.91 2.73 8.68
N GLN A 83 5.68 3.24 8.51
CA GLN A 83 4.94 3.12 7.25
C GLN A 83 5.67 3.81 6.09
N LEU A 84 6.17 5.03 6.30
CA LEU A 84 6.95 5.76 5.29
C LEU A 84 8.24 5.02 4.92
N ALA A 85 8.95 4.46 5.91
CA ALA A 85 10.16 3.67 5.69
C ALA A 85 9.85 2.40 4.88
N ALA A 86 8.75 1.70 5.17
CA ALA A 86 8.31 0.53 4.42
C ALA A 86 7.97 0.86 2.95
N VAL A 87 7.30 1.99 2.72
CA VAL A 87 7.01 2.50 1.36
C VAL A 87 8.31 2.86 0.64
N ALA A 88 9.22 3.60 1.29
CA ALA A 88 10.51 3.98 0.72
C ALA A 88 11.38 2.75 0.39
N LEU A 89 11.36 1.73 1.25
CA LEU A 89 12.03 0.45 1.01
C LEU A 89 11.42 -0.26 -0.21
N THR A 90 10.09 -0.36 -0.28
CA THR A 90 9.40 -0.97 -1.43
C THR A 90 9.74 -0.25 -2.73
N VAL A 91 9.71 1.08 -2.74
CA VAL A 91 10.12 1.89 -3.90
C VAL A 91 11.59 1.65 -4.25
N GLY A 92 12.48 1.65 -3.24
CA GLY A 92 13.91 1.40 -3.44
C GLY A 92 14.20 0.01 -4.01
N LEU A 93 13.49 -1.03 -3.54
CA LEU A 93 13.58 -2.37 -4.08
C LEU A 93 13.03 -2.46 -5.50
N SER A 94 11.91 -1.79 -5.79
CA SER A 94 11.35 -1.70 -7.15
C SER A 94 12.30 -1.02 -8.13
N LEU A 95 13.08 -0.03 -7.69
CA LEU A 95 14.12 0.61 -8.50
C LEU A 95 15.34 -0.29 -8.74
N ARG A 96 15.58 -1.28 -7.88
CA ARG A 96 16.65 -2.27 -8.05
C ARG A 96 16.26 -3.45 -8.95
N LEU A 97 14.97 -3.62 -9.27
CA LEU A 97 14.55 -4.64 -10.22
C LEU A 97 15.06 -4.25 -11.62
N PRO A 98 15.77 -5.15 -12.33
CA PRO A 98 16.20 -4.90 -13.70
C PRO A 98 14.98 -4.60 -14.56
N ARG A 99 14.98 -3.43 -15.19
CA ARG A 99 13.86 -2.86 -15.98
C ARG A 99 13.53 -3.62 -17.27
N THR A 100 14.01 -4.85 -17.42
CA THR A 100 13.69 -5.70 -18.57
C THR A 100 12.37 -6.40 -18.32
N VAL A 101 11.29 -5.69 -18.65
CA VAL A 101 10.08 -6.33 -19.18
C VAL A 101 10.50 -6.86 -20.57
N ALA A 102 10.63 -8.18 -20.69
CA ALA A 102 10.89 -8.85 -21.96
C ALA A 102 9.56 -9.27 -22.59
#